data_AF-H3GWB2-F1
#
_entry.id   AF-H3GWB2-F1
#
_cell.length_a   1.000
_cell.length_b   1.000
_cell.length_c   1.000
_cell.angle_alpha   90.00
_cell.angle_beta   90.00
_cell.angle_gamma   90.00
#
_symmetry.space_group_name_H-M   'P 1'
#
loop_
_entity.id
_entity.type
_entity.pdbx_description
1 polymer ?
#
loop_
_entity_poly.entity_id
_entity_poly.type
_entity_poly.pdbx_seq_one_letter_code
_entity_poly.pdbx_strand_id
1 'polypeptide(L)'
;MPRTPHPASARARLLDAYRSGDDWMLVAAHNGIPPTSARRIVDGGHVELRPRGGARSSCTKCTPEIDNCTYTLSAMRDMVRFDFGVDLSTSTISNKLIGKVYTIKQPMTCNNNANKEKRKTFAKALRQHMAAGDFIVYYDETNFNVYCKRSQGRAKKGKRATVILPPSKRANLQIQCAVSTEVGLVHYRLEKGSIHMDVNAGFVDEIYDKVKSPITYVEHFQGKKVVVVLDNAPAHSQTEERVEEHDDLSPMCNPIEGCFSVLKAKVDLALSREELVAIRPRGTIAAARMAILKRAAKRCIDCMDLRLVNKMALHCQHAVAAAERLENMQYGT
;
A
#
# COMPACT_ATOMS: atom_id res chain seq x y z
N MET A 1 3.66 -15.92 46.65
CA MET A 1 2.61 -16.33 45.70
C MET A 1 1.40 -15.41 45.84
N PRO A 2 0.95 -14.73 44.79
CA PRO A 2 -0.29 -13.95 44.86
C PRO A 2 -1.48 -14.92 45.02
N ARG A 3 -2.23 -14.79 46.12
CA ARG A 3 -3.44 -15.60 46.34
C ARG A 3 -4.45 -15.30 45.22
N THR A 4 -4.94 -16.36 44.57
CA THR A 4 -6.00 -16.27 43.57
C THR A 4 -7.27 -15.71 44.23
N PRO A 5 -7.93 -14.72 43.61
CA PRO A 5 -9.18 -14.20 44.15
C PRO A 5 -10.27 -15.28 44.20
N HIS A 6 -11.10 -15.26 45.24
CA HIS A 6 -12.25 -16.16 45.32
C HIS A 6 -13.26 -15.86 44.18
N PRO A 7 -13.88 -16.90 43.59
CA PRO A 7 -14.78 -16.72 42.46
C PRO A 7 -15.99 -15.86 42.81
N ALA A 8 -16.46 -15.04 41.86
CA ALA A 8 -17.56 -14.11 42.04
C ALA A 8 -18.85 -14.80 42.52
N SER A 9 -19.13 -16.02 42.05
CA SER A 9 -20.27 -16.83 42.47
C SER A 9 -20.23 -17.18 43.96
N ALA A 10 -19.06 -17.50 44.50
CA ALA A 10 -18.88 -17.77 45.92
C ALA A 10 -19.09 -16.50 46.77
N ARG A 11 -18.67 -15.34 46.26
CA ARG A 11 -18.88 -14.04 46.92
C ARG A 11 -20.35 -13.61 46.90
N ALA A 12 -21.06 -13.88 45.81
CA ALA A 12 -22.50 -13.60 45.68
C ALA A 12 -23.32 -14.43 46.69
N ARG A 13 -23.11 -15.76 46.72
CA ARG A 13 -23.79 -16.65 47.66
C ARG A 13 -23.59 -16.25 49.12
N LEU A 14 -22.38 -15.81 49.45
CA LEU A 14 -22.04 -15.34 50.79
C LEU A 14 -22.77 -14.02 51.15
N LEU A 15 -22.87 -13.09 50.20
CA LEU A 15 -23.60 -11.83 50.40
C LEU A 15 -25.11 -12.04 50.46
N ASP A 16 -25.65 -12.98 49.67
CA ASP A 16 -27.07 -13.31 49.69
C ASP A 16 -27.46 -13.94 51.03
N ALA A 17 -26.69 -14.90 51.54
CA ALA A 17 -26.89 -15.48 52.87
C ALA A 17 -26.82 -14.42 53.97
N TYR A 18 -25.88 -13.47 53.87
CA TYR A 18 -25.78 -12.37 54.83
C TYR A 18 -27.01 -11.45 54.79
N ARG A 19 -27.53 -11.13 53.59
CA ARG A 19 -28.72 -10.28 53.42
C ARG A 19 -30.01 -10.96 53.88
N SER A 20 -30.11 -12.27 53.72
CA SER A 20 -31.25 -13.08 54.17
C SER A 20 -31.25 -13.34 55.67
N GLY A 21 -30.18 -12.99 56.39
CA GLY A 21 -30.04 -13.26 57.83
C GLY A 21 -29.64 -14.70 58.14
N ASP A 22 -29.22 -15.47 57.14
CA ASP A 22 -28.77 -16.86 57.28
C ASP A 22 -27.33 -16.95 57.82
N ASP A 23 -26.90 -18.16 58.19
CA ASP A 23 -25.51 -18.42 58.60
C ASP A 23 -24.54 -18.36 57.41
N TRP A 24 -24.17 -17.13 57.05
CA TRP A 24 -23.24 -16.82 55.98
C TRP A 24 -21.79 -17.30 56.26
N MET A 25 -21.44 -17.61 57.51
CA MET A 25 -20.11 -18.16 57.86
C MET A 25 -20.03 -19.65 57.51
N LEU A 26 -21.13 -20.39 57.67
CA LEU A 26 -21.25 -21.75 57.16
C LEU A 26 -21.18 -21.78 55.62
N VAL A 27 -21.87 -20.84 54.95
CA VAL A 27 -21.79 -20.66 53.49
C VAL A 27 -20.37 -20.34 53.05
N ALA A 28 -19.63 -19.51 53.79
CA ALA A 28 -18.22 -19.21 53.52
C ALA A 28 -17.34 -20.47 53.56
N ALA A 29 -17.52 -21.31 54.58
CA ALA A 29 -16.75 -22.54 54.76
C ALA A 29 -16.99 -23.53 53.61
N HIS A 30 -18.25 -23.74 53.21
CA HIS A 30 -18.59 -24.60 52.07
C HIS A 30 -18.04 -24.09 50.73
N ASN A 31 -17.80 -22.79 50.62
CA ASN A 31 -17.24 -22.16 49.41
C ASN A 31 -15.72 -21.97 49.47
N GLY A 32 -15.04 -22.49 50.50
CA GLY A 32 -13.59 -22.38 50.67
C GLY A 32 -13.10 -20.94 50.89
N ILE A 33 -13.95 -20.07 51.44
CA ILE A 33 -13.60 -18.69 51.78
C ILE A 33 -13.15 -18.65 53.24
N PRO A 34 -11.88 -18.26 53.54
CA PRO A 34 -11.43 -18.12 54.91
C PRO A 34 -12.26 -17.08 55.69
N PRO A 35 -12.50 -17.26 57.01
CA PRO A 35 -13.30 -16.36 57.83
C PRO A 35 -12.93 -14.86 57.72
N THR A 36 -11.65 -14.56 57.58
CA THR A 36 -11.14 -13.19 57.43
C THR A 36 -11.48 -12.57 56.08
N SER A 37 -11.45 -13.36 55.00
CA SER A 37 -11.89 -12.93 53.67
C SER A 37 -13.41 -12.79 53.62
N ALA A 38 -14.15 -13.69 54.27
CA ALA A 38 -15.61 -13.67 54.36
C ALA A 38 -16.11 -12.36 54.99
N ARG A 39 -15.56 -11.98 56.16
CA ARG A 39 -15.87 -10.71 56.83
C ARG A 39 -15.58 -9.51 55.93
N ARG A 40 -14.40 -9.45 55.30
CA ARG A 40 -14.05 -8.36 54.37
C ARG A 40 -14.98 -8.25 53.16
N ILE A 41 -15.53 -9.37 52.69
CA ILE A 41 -16.48 -9.38 51.57
C ILE A 41 -17.84 -8.85 52.03
N VAL A 42 -18.32 -9.27 53.21
CA VAL A 42 -19.54 -8.76 53.83
C VAL A 42 -19.44 -7.25 54.09
N ASP A 43 -18.38 -6.81 54.78
CA ASP A 43 -18.13 -5.40 55.10
C ASP A 43 -18.01 -4.55 53.83
N GLY A 44 -17.42 -5.12 52.78
CA GLY A 44 -17.24 -4.44 51.50
C GLY A 44 -18.48 -4.43 50.61
N GLY A 45 -19.47 -5.29 50.84
CA GLY A 45 -20.77 -5.31 50.15
C GLY A 45 -20.75 -5.58 48.64
N HIS A 46 -19.59 -5.89 48.04
CA HIS A 46 -19.44 -6.02 46.58
C HIS A 46 -18.96 -7.42 46.16
N VAL A 47 -19.62 -7.96 45.12
CA VAL A 47 -19.27 -9.23 44.47
C VAL A 47 -18.03 -9.08 43.58
N GLU A 48 -17.88 -7.94 42.91
CA GLU A 48 -16.79 -7.68 41.97
C GLU A 48 -15.47 -7.32 42.67
N LEU A 49 -14.36 -7.55 42.00
CA LEU A 49 -13.04 -7.09 42.45
C LEU A 49 -12.85 -5.66 41.98
N ARG A 50 -12.54 -4.75 42.90
CA ARG A 50 -12.16 -3.38 42.52
C ARG A 50 -10.81 -3.38 41.80
N PRO A 51 -10.58 -2.46 40.85
CA PRO A 51 -9.27 -2.25 40.26
C PRO A 51 -8.22 -2.04 41.35
N ARG A 52 -7.09 -2.74 41.26
CA ARG A 52 -5.95 -2.44 42.14
C ARG A 52 -5.38 -1.09 41.73
N GLY A 53 -4.90 -0.32 42.70
CA GLY A 53 -4.51 1.09 42.55
C GLY A 53 -3.77 1.38 41.24
N GLY A 54 -4.27 2.38 40.50
CA GLY A 54 -3.67 2.86 39.26
C GLY A 54 -2.48 3.79 39.52
N ALA A 55 -1.74 4.10 38.46
CA ALA A 55 -0.74 5.16 38.50
C ALA A 55 -1.39 6.48 38.96
N ARG A 56 -0.80 7.15 39.96
CA ARG A 56 -1.31 8.45 40.43
C ARG A 56 -1.10 9.48 39.32
N SER A 57 -2.04 10.41 39.15
CA SER A 57 -1.93 11.50 38.17
C SER A 57 -0.65 12.30 38.34
N SER A 58 -0.17 12.49 39.58
CA SER A 58 1.11 13.13 39.91
C SER A 58 2.37 12.37 39.42
N CYS A 59 2.24 11.09 39.09
CA CYS A 59 3.31 10.27 38.51
C CYS A 59 3.22 10.15 36.99
N THR A 60 2.22 10.78 36.35
CA THR A 60 2.06 10.76 34.90
C THR A 60 2.91 11.86 34.28
N LYS A 61 4.12 11.50 33.84
CA LYS A 61 5.13 12.44 33.32
C LYS A 61 4.86 13.00 31.92
N CYS A 62 3.78 12.60 31.24
CA CYS A 62 3.54 13.00 29.84
C CYS A 62 2.18 13.67 29.65
N THR A 63 2.19 14.96 29.30
CA THR A 63 1.07 15.73 28.75
C THR A 63 0.91 15.47 27.24
N PRO A 64 -0.25 15.78 26.64
CA PRO A 64 -0.66 15.24 25.34
C PRO A 64 -0.02 15.86 24.08
N GLU A 65 0.90 16.81 24.18
CA GLU A 65 1.33 17.69 23.07
C GLU A 65 2.47 17.15 22.18
N ILE A 66 2.86 15.87 22.31
CA ILE A 66 3.90 15.26 21.46
C ILE A 66 3.27 14.69 20.17
N ASP A 67 2.82 15.55 19.26
CA ASP A 67 2.10 15.16 18.03
C ASP A 67 2.80 15.70 16.76
N ASN A 68 4.08 15.35 16.55
CA ASN A 68 4.77 15.62 15.29
C ASN A 68 5.44 14.37 14.71
N CYS A 69 4.99 13.96 13.52
CA CYS A 69 5.36 12.70 12.86
C CYS A 69 6.76 12.68 12.21
N THR A 70 7.45 13.81 12.15
CA THR A 70 8.78 13.91 11.49
C THR A 70 9.94 13.74 12.45
N TYR A 71 9.71 13.79 13.77
CA TYR A 71 10.78 13.72 14.76
C TYR A 71 11.07 12.29 15.21
N THR A 72 12.36 12.03 15.49
CA THR A 72 12.79 10.79 16.12
C THR A 72 12.39 10.78 17.60
N LEU A 73 12.30 9.58 18.21
CA LEU A 73 12.05 9.46 19.65
C LEU A 73 13.10 10.18 20.51
N SER A 74 14.34 10.31 20.02
CA SER A 74 15.39 11.09 20.69
C SER A 74 15.10 12.59 20.61
N ALA A 75 14.75 13.09 19.42
CA ALA A 75 14.38 14.50 19.26
C ALA A 75 13.15 14.86 20.10
N MET A 76 12.14 13.99 20.16
CA MET A 76 10.98 14.16 21.05
C MET A 76 11.37 14.19 22.52
N ARG A 77 12.30 13.32 22.96
CA ARG A 77 12.82 13.36 24.33
C ARG A 77 13.51 14.69 24.60
N ASP A 78 14.36 15.14 23.69
CA ASP A 78 15.17 16.34 23.87
C ASP A 78 14.29 17.60 23.90
N MET A 79 13.24 17.66 23.06
CA MET A 79 12.20 18.70 23.12
C MET A 79 11.45 18.67 24.45
N VAL A 80 10.96 17.51 24.90
CA VAL A 80 10.23 17.43 26.18
C VAL A 80 11.10 17.82 27.37
N ARG A 81 12.40 17.48 27.32
CA ARG A 81 13.38 17.90 28.32
C ARG A 81 13.59 19.42 28.30
N PHE A 82 13.65 20.02 27.11
CA PHE A 82 13.89 21.45 26.95
C PHE A 82 12.67 22.30 27.32
N ASP A 83 11.49 21.95 26.80
CA ASP A 83 10.26 22.74 26.94
C ASP A 83 9.59 22.56 28.31
N PHE A 84 9.62 21.34 28.86
CA PHE A 84 8.89 20.99 30.08
C PHE A 84 9.80 20.60 31.26
N GLY A 85 11.12 20.54 31.05
CA GLY A 85 12.06 20.13 32.10
C GLY A 85 11.93 18.66 32.52
N VAL A 86 11.19 17.84 31.77
CA VAL A 86 10.91 16.44 32.12
C VAL A 86 11.81 15.51 31.33
N ASP A 87 12.63 14.73 32.03
CA ASP A 87 13.42 13.67 31.42
C ASP A 87 12.58 12.38 31.24
N LEU A 88 12.44 11.95 29.99
CA LEU A 88 11.66 10.79 29.58
C LEU A 88 12.56 9.79 28.86
N SER A 89 12.33 8.49 29.09
CA SER A 89 12.95 7.48 28.24
C SER A 89 12.25 7.42 26.88
N THR A 90 13.02 7.13 25.82
CA THR A 90 12.48 6.91 24.47
C THR A 90 11.42 5.80 24.44
N SER A 91 11.55 4.79 25.31
CA SER A 91 10.55 3.73 25.52
C SER A 91 9.22 4.26 26.06
N THR A 92 9.25 5.27 26.94
CA THR A 92 8.04 5.89 27.50
C THR A 92 7.28 6.67 26.42
N ILE A 93 8.02 7.41 25.59
CA ILE A 93 7.46 8.14 24.43
C ILE A 93 6.86 7.15 23.43
N SER A 94 7.59 6.08 23.09
CA SER A 94 7.11 5.01 22.21
C SER A 94 5.82 4.37 22.72
N ASN A 95 5.78 3.95 24.00
CA ASN A 95 4.59 3.35 24.60
C ASN A 95 3.38 4.29 24.59
N LYS A 96 3.61 5.60 24.79
CA LYS A 96 2.54 6.60 24.75
C LYS A 96 2.00 6.80 23.33
N LEU A 97 2.88 6.87 22.32
CA LEU A 97 2.50 6.97 20.92
C LEU A 97 1.74 5.72 20.45
N ILE A 98 2.19 4.53 20.85
CA ILE A 98 1.49 3.26 20.61
C ILE A 98 0.11 3.26 21.30
N GLY A 99 0.02 3.77 22.53
CA GLY A 99 -1.24 3.92 23.25
C GLY A 99 -2.22 4.90 22.60
N LYS A 100 -1.71 5.88 21.84
CA LYS A 100 -2.50 6.77 20.97
C LYS A 100 -2.79 6.19 19.57
N VAL A 101 -2.41 4.93 19.30
CA VAL A 101 -2.60 4.24 18.01
C VAL A 101 -1.75 4.83 16.86
N TYR A 102 -0.69 5.58 17.17
CA TYR A 102 0.27 5.97 16.15
C TYR A 102 1.13 4.77 15.75
N THR A 103 1.02 4.37 14.48
CA THR A 103 1.88 3.36 13.86
C THR A 103 2.92 4.08 13.01
N ILE A 104 4.19 3.68 13.12
CA ILE A 104 5.28 4.24 12.32
C ILE A 104 4.96 4.01 10.84
N LYS A 105 4.79 5.10 10.09
CA LYS A 105 4.62 5.10 8.64
C LYS A 105 5.70 6.01 8.05
N GLN A 106 6.23 5.65 6.90
CA GLN A 106 7.14 6.52 6.16
C GLN A 106 6.35 7.78 5.73
N PRO A 107 6.82 8.99 6.05
CA PRO A 107 6.19 10.21 5.54
C PRO A 107 6.31 10.24 4.02
N MET A 108 5.17 10.30 3.32
CA MET A 108 5.16 10.37 1.86
C MET A 108 5.66 11.73 1.37
N THR A 109 6.78 11.76 0.65
CA THR A 109 7.35 12.93 -0.03
C THR A 109 6.60 13.33 -1.32
N CYS A 110 5.51 12.64 -1.67
CA CYS A 110 4.80 12.79 -2.95
C CYS A 110 4.12 14.16 -3.17
N ASN A 111 3.94 14.98 -2.13
CA ASN A 111 3.21 16.26 -2.22
C ASN A 111 4.09 17.48 -1.94
N ASN A 112 5.40 17.39 -2.21
CA ASN A 112 6.27 18.57 -2.21
C ASN A 112 5.72 19.62 -3.20
N ASN A 113 5.87 20.91 -2.88
CA ASN A 113 5.34 22.01 -3.69
C ASN A 113 5.92 22.00 -5.10
N ALA A 114 7.21 21.72 -5.25
CA ALA A 114 7.86 21.55 -6.56
C ALA A 114 7.19 20.44 -7.39
N ASN A 115 6.90 19.28 -6.78
CA ASN A 115 6.24 18.16 -7.46
C ASN A 115 4.77 18.46 -7.77
N LYS A 116 4.09 19.29 -6.97
CA LYS A 116 2.73 19.76 -7.28
C LYS A 116 2.72 20.68 -8.49
N GLU A 117 3.68 21.58 -8.57
CA GLU A 117 3.80 22.55 -9.66
C GLU A 117 4.11 21.86 -10.99
N LYS A 118 5.07 20.94 -11.00
CA LYS A 118 5.36 20.06 -12.15
C LYS A 118 4.14 19.28 -12.63
N ARG A 119 3.42 18.62 -11.70
CA ARG A 119 2.17 17.90 -12.04
C ARG A 119 1.09 18.81 -12.62
N LYS A 120 1.01 20.07 -12.17
CA LYS A 120 0.08 21.07 -12.73
C LYS A 120 0.48 21.45 -14.16
N THR A 121 1.76 21.68 -14.42
CA THR A 121 2.27 21.98 -15.77
C THR A 121 1.94 20.84 -16.73
N PHE A 122 2.26 19.61 -16.34
CA PHE A 122 1.91 18.41 -17.10
C PHE A 122 0.40 18.30 -17.35
N ALA A 123 -0.43 18.44 -16.30
CA ALA A 123 -1.88 18.31 -16.43
C ALA A 123 -2.47 19.34 -17.41
N LYS A 124 -1.97 20.58 -17.39
CA LYS A 124 -2.37 21.63 -18.33
C LYS A 124 -1.95 21.31 -19.77
N ALA A 125 -0.71 20.88 -19.99
CA ALA A 125 -0.22 20.51 -21.31
C ALA A 125 -1.02 19.34 -21.89
N LEU A 126 -1.26 18.30 -21.08
CA LEU A 126 -2.11 17.16 -21.46
C LEU A 126 -3.51 17.62 -21.87
N ARG A 127 -4.14 18.52 -21.10
CA ARG A 127 -5.46 19.06 -21.46
C ARG A 127 -5.44 19.87 -22.75
N GLN A 128 -4.38 20.62 -23.04
CA GLN A 128 -4.25 21.36 -24.29
C GLN A 128 -4.20 20.42 -25.49
N HIS A 129 -3.42 19.34 -25.42
CA HIS A 129 -3.36 18.32 -26.45
C HIS A 129 -4.68 17.56 -26.61
N MET A 130 -5.36 17.23 -25.51
CA MET A 130 -6.70 16.65 -25.54
C MET A 130 -7.72 17.59 -26.21
N ALA A 131 -7.68 18.89 -25.91
CA ALA A 131 -8.57 19.89 -26.50
C ALA A 131 -8.27 20.15 -27.99
N ALA A 132 -7.00 20.05 -28.39
CA ALA A 132 -6.57 20.14 -29.79
C ALA A 132 -6.99 18.91 -30.62
N GLY A 133 -7.39 17.82 -29.96
CA GLY A 133 -7.70 16.54 -30.60
C GLY A 133 -6.45 15.85 -31.15
N ASP A 134 -5.31 16.01 -30.47
CA ASP A 134 -4.08 15.32 -30.81
C ASP A 134 -4.15 13.83 -30.43
N PHE A 135 -3.36 13.00 -31.12
CA PHE A 135 -3.33 11.56 -30.86
C PHE A 135 -2.39 11.25 -29.69
N ILE A 136 -2.96 10.93 -28.53
CA ILE A 136 -2.19 10.70 -27.30
C ILE A 136 -1.90 9.20 -27.14
N VAL A 137 -0.62 8.89 -26.88
CA VAL A 137 -0.13 7.55 -26.56
C VAL A 137 0.56 7.58 -25.21
N TYR A 138 0.15 6.71 -24.31
CA TYR A 138 0.80 6.46 -23.04
C TYR A 138 1.76 5.30 -23.21
N TYR A 139 3.04 5.52 -22.96
CA TYR A 139 4.07 4.48 -23.00
C TYR A 139 4.71 4.37 -21.61
N ASP A 140 4.85 3.13 -21.14
CA ASP A 140 5.45 2.82 -19.86
C ASP A 140 5.89 1.35 -19.82
N GLU A 141 6.58 1.00 -18.75
CA GLU A 141 7.30 -0.24 -18.55
C GLU A 141 6.91 -0.88 -17.23
N THR A 142 6.62 -2.17 -17.26
CA THR A 142 6.31 -2.88 -16.03
C THR A 142 7.11 -4.16 -15.87
N ASN A 143 7.66 -4.32 -14.66
CA ASN A 143 8.34 -5.54 -14.26
C ASN A 143 7.32 -6.54 -13.70
N PHE A 144 7.39 -7.77 -14.21
CA PHE A 144 6.57 -8.89 -13.77
C PHE A 144 7.44 -10.10 -13.41
N ASN A 145 7.10 -10.76 -12.30
CA ASN A 145 7.84 -11.92 -11.82
C ASN A 145 6.87 -12.92 -11.20
N VAL A 146 7.05 -14.21 -11.50
CA VAL A 146 6.31 -15.27 -10.82
C VAL A 146 6.95 -15.56 -9.48
N TYR A 147 6.34 -15.01 -8.45
CA TYR A 147 6.57 -15.43 -7.09
C TYR A 147 5.41 -16.30 -6.60
N CYS A 148 5.62 -17.62 -6.55
CA CYS A 148 4.66 -18.54 -5.97
C CYS A 148 4.61 -18.34 -4.44
N LYS A 149 3.58 -17.65 -3.94
CA LYS A 149 3.23 -17.62 -2.51
C LYS A 149 1.92 -18.36 -2.25
N ARG A 150 1.73 -18.86 -1.04
CA ARG A 150 0.42 -19.35 -0.60
C ARG A 150 -0.56 -18.17 -0.58
N SER A 151 -1.74 -18.34 -1.18
CA SER A 151 -2.78 -17.30 -1.26
C SER A 151 -3.41 -16.97 0.10
N GLN A 152 -3.32 -17.89 1.07
CA GLN A 152 -3.87 -17.74 2.40
C GLN A 152 -2.81 -18.09 3.45
N GLY A 153 -2.80 -17.32 4.54
CA GLY A 153 -1.95 -17.51 5.72
C GLY A 153 -2.77 -17.45 7.00
N ARG A 154 -2.28 -18.09 8.06
CA ARG A 154 -2.94 -18.07 9.38
C ARG A 154 -2.34 -16.93 10.21
N ALA A 155 -3.20 -16.15 10.87
CA ALA A 155 -2.82 -15.15 11.86
C ALA A 155 -3.77 -15.21 13.06
N LYS A 156 -3.34 -14.63 14.19
CA LYS A 156 -4.21 -14.49 15.38
C LYS A 156 -5.42 -13.61 15.03
N LYS A 157 -6.58 -13.90 15.62
CA LYS A 157 -7.82 -13.10 15.44
C LYS A 157 -7.54 -11.62 15.70
N GLY A 158 -7.91 -10.75 14.76
CA GLY A 158 -7.62 -9.31 14.80
C GLY A 158 -6.25 -8.89 14.24
N LYS A 159 -5.41 -9.82 13.77
CA LYS A 159 -4.13 -9.51 13.11
C LYS A 159 -4.13 -9.95 11.66
N ARG A 160 -3.57 -9.12 10.78
CA ARG A 160 -3.37 -9.46 9.36
C ARG A 160 -2.24 -10.46 9.21
N ALA A 161 -2.48 -11.56 8.50
CA ALA A 161 -1.42 -12.49 8.11
C ALA A 161 -0.45 -11.78 7.16
N THR A 162 0.76 -11.50 7.66
CA THR A 162 1.78 -10.74 6.94
C THR A 162 3.07 -11.56 6.95
N VAL A 163 3.64 -11.79 5.77
CA VAL A 163 4.94 -12.45 5.61
C VAL A 163 5.89 -11.40 5.03
N ILE A 164 6.94 -11.07 5.79
CA ILE A 164 8.04 -10.24 5.29
C ILE A 164 8.98 -11.17 4.53
N LEU A 165 9.15 -10.92 3.24
CA LEU A 165 10.00 -11.73 2.38
C LEU A 165 11.29 -11.00 2.06
N PRO A 166 12.42 -11.72 1.92
CA PRO A 166 13.65 -11.12 1.41
C PRO A 166 13.43 -10.63 -0.03
N PRO A 167 14.15 -9.57 -0.47
CA PRO A 167 14.10 -9.09 -1.84
C PRO A 167 14.47 -10.23 -2.80
N SER A 168 13.53 -10.63 -3.67
CA SER A 168 13.78 -11.74 -4.58
C SER A 168 14.71 -11.28 -5.71
N LYS A 169 15.98 -11.72 -5.70
CA LYS A 169 16.97 -11.53 -6.78
C LYS A 169 16.70 -12.45 -7.99
N ARG A 170 15.46 -12.52 -8.48
CA ARG A 170 15.12 -13.34 -9.67
C ARG A 170 14.97 -12.45 -10.91
N ALA A 171 15.29 -13.02 -12.07
CA ALA A 171 15.09 -12.35 -13.35
C ALA A 171 13.61 -12.02 -13.55
N ASN A 172 13.31 -10.73 -13.76
CA ASN A 172 11.97 -10.23 -14.05
C ASN A 172 11.74 -10.26 -15.57
N LEU A 173 10.49 -10.49 -15.96
CA LEU A 173 10.00 -10.20 -17.30
C LEU A 173 9.65 -8.71 -17.32
N GLN A 174 10.30 -7.93 -18.18
CA GLN A 174 9.92 -6.55 -18.41
C GLN A 174 8.96 -6.50 -19.60
N ILE A 175 7.86 -5.77 -19.43
CA ILE A 175 6.83 -5.57 -20.44
C ILE A 175 6.83 -4.09 -20.77
N GLN A 176 7.27 -3.75 -21.98
CA GLN A 176 7.09 -2.43 -22.58
C GLN A 176 5.74 -2.40 -23.26
N CYS A 177 4.94 -1.37 -23.01
CA CYS A 177 3.61 -1.28 -23.57
C CYS A 177 3.24 0.16 -23.89
N ALA A 178 2.64 0.37 -25.06
CA ALA A 178 2.08 1.63 -25.49
C ALA A 178 0.57 1.47 -25.68
N VAL A 179 -0.21 2.34 -25.04
CA VAL A 179 -1.68 2.35 -25.10
C VAL A 179 -2.22 3.71 -25.47
N SER A 180 -3.34 3.76 -26.18
CA SER A 180 -4.04 4.99 -26.56
C SER A 180 -5.54 4.85 -26.25
N THR A 181 -6.20 5.96 -25.91
CA THR A 181 -7.65 5.99 -25.70
C THR A 181 -8.46 5.80 -26.98
N GLU A 182 -7.83 5.92 -28.15
CA GLU A 182 -8.50 5.81 -29.46
C GLU A 182 -8.41 4.40 -30.06
N VAL A 183 -7.32 3.68 -29.76
CA VAL A 183 -7.03 2.36 -30.35
C VAL A 183 -6.97 1.24 -29.31
N GLY A 184 -6.70 1.55 -28.04
CA GLY A 184 -6.38 0.57 -27.01
C GLY A 184 -4.89 0.24 -27.02
N LEU A 185 -4.53 -1.04 -27.14
CA LEU A 185 -3.13 -1.47 -27.26
C LEU A 185 -2.54 -1.09 -28.62
N VAL A 186 -1.50 -0.25 -28.61
CA VAL A 186 -0.81 0.20 -29.83
C VAL A 186 0.37 -0.74 -30.15
N HIS A 187 1.25 -0.93 -29.17
CA HIS A 187 2.42 -1.78 -29.34
C HIS A 187 2.91 -2.34 -28.00
N TYR A 188 3.57 -3.50 -28.03
CA TYR A 188 4.18 -4.08 -26.83
C TYR A 188 5.42 -4.89 -27.16
N ARG A 189 6.35 -4.95 -26.20
CA ARG A 189 7.56 -5.78 -26.27
C ARG A 189 7.79 -6.51 -24.96
N LEU A 190 8.33 -7.73 -25.06
CA LEU A 190 8.58 -8.62 -23.93
C LEU A 190 10.07 -8.93 -23.83
N GLU A 191 10.77 -8.16 -23.01
CA GLU A 191 12.22 -8.25 -22.85
C GLU A 191 12.62 -8.98 -21.56
N LYS A 192 13.83 -9.55 -21.58
CA LYS A 192 14.40 -10.23 -20.41
C LYS A 192 15.52 -9.37 -19.85
N GLY A 193 15.35 -8.88 -18.63
CA GLY A 193 16.33 -8.01 -17.99
C GLY A 193 15.92 -6.54 -18.06
N SER A 194 16.81 -5.67 -17.61
CA SER A 194 16.67 -4.21 -17.71
C SER A 194 16.99 -3.75 -19.13
N ILE A 195 16.22 -2.80 -19.61
CA ILE A 195 16.33 -2.27 -20.97
C ILE A 195 17.45 -1.23 -21.04
N HIS A 196 18.23 -1.31 -22.12
CA HIS A 196 19.25 -0.32 -22.45
C HIS A 196 18.62 0.79 -23.31
N MET A 197 19.12 2.00 -23.15
CA MET A 197 18.64 3.24 -23.77
C MET A 197 18.33 3.13 -25.27
N ASP A 198 19.22 2.53 -26.06
CA ASP A 198 19.11 2.43 -27.53
C ASP A 198 17.88 1.63 -27.98
N VAL A 199 17.47 0.67 -27.15
CA VAL A 199 16.31 -0.20 -27.38
C VAL A 199 15.00 0.56 -27.17
N ASN A 200 15.01 1.58 -26.29
CA ASN A 200 13.86 2.43 -26.01
C ASN A 200 13.56 3.39 -27.16
N ALA A 201 14.58 4.01 -27.76
CA ALA A 201 14.42 4.92 -28.90
C ALA A 201 13.79 4.20 -30.11
N GLY A 202 14.30 3.01 -30.47
CA GLY A 202 13.71 2.20 -31.53
C GLY A 202 12.27 1.76 -31.25
N PHE A 203 11.91 1.56 -29.97
CA PHE A 203 10.53 1.26 -29.59
C PHE A 203 9.59 2.45 -29.84
N VAL A 204 10.04 3.68 -29.56
CA VAL A 204 9.25 4.89 -29.84
C VAL A 204 9.03 5.07 -31.34
N ASP A 205 10.04 4.85 -32.17
CA ASP A 205 9.89 4.88 -33.63
C ASP A 205 8.88 3.83 -34.12
N GLU A 206 8.94 2.61 -33.57
CA GLU A 206 7.97 1.55 -33.86
C GLU A 206 6.55 1.94 -33.42
N ILE A 207 6.38 2.66 -32.30
CA ILE A 207 5.08 3.23 -31.90
C ILE A 207 4.57 4.18 -32.98
N TYR A 208 5.40 5.12 -33.46
CA TYR A 208 4.98 6.07 -34.49
C TYR A 208 4.49 5.37 -35.76
N ASP A 209 5.22 4.36 -36.23
CA ASP A 209 4.82 3.57 -37.40
C ASP A 209 3.50 2.81 -37.14
N LYS A 210 3.34 2.24 -35.94
CA LYS A 210 2.12 1.53 -35.54
C LYS A 210 0.93 2.44 -35.28
N VAL A 211 1.15 3.70 -34.93
CA VAL A 211 0.09 4.72 -34.81
C VAL A 211 -0.36 5.22 -36.18
N LYS A 212 0.55 5.33 -37.15
CA LYS A 212 0.23 5.80 -38.51
C LYS A 212 -0.37 4.71 -39.41
N SER A 213 -0.18 3.44 -39.05
CA SER A 213 -0.67 2.29 -39.85
C SER A 213 -2.20 2.09 -39.87
N PRO A 214 -2.97 2.30 -38.78
CA PRO A 214 -4.41 2.07 -38.77
C PRO A 214 -5.18 3.13 -39.57
N ILE A 215 -6.27 2.70 -40.21
CA ILE A 215 -7.21 3.58 -40.93
C ILE A 215 -7.75 4.69 -40.01
N THR A 216 -7.96 4.39 -38.73
CA THR A 216 -8.42 5.35 -37.72
C THR A 216 -7.55 6.61 -37.65
N TYR A 217 -6.22 6.47 -37.81
CA TYR A 217 -5.32 7.62 -37.81
C TYR A 217 -5.47 8.44 -39.11
N VAL A 218 -5.59 7.76 -40.25
CA VAL A 218 -5.75 8.40 -41.56
C VAL A 218 -7.09 9.14 -41.66
N GLU A 219 -8.17 8.60 -41.09
CA GLU A 219 -9.50 9.20 -41.19
C GLU A 219 -9.72 10.36 -40.20
N HIS A 220 -9.19 10.26 -38.98
CA HIS A 220 -9.53 11.19 -37.89
C HIS A 220 -8.36 12.03 -37.38
N PHE A 221 -7.11 11.62 -37.64
CA PHE A 221 -5.91 12.24 -37.06
C PHE A 221 -4.87 12.65 -38.11
N GLN A 222 -5.22 12.61 -39.40
CA GLN A 222 -4.32 13.06 -40.46
C GLN A 222 -4.01 14.55 -40.30
N GLY A 223 -2.73 14.86 -40.10
CA GLY A 223 -2.24 16.22 -39.84
C GLY A 223 -2.29 16.66 -38.37
N LYS A 224 -2.76 15.81 -37.45
CA LYS A 224 -2.67 16.03 -36.00
C LYS A 224 -1.32 15.60 -35.45
N LYS A 225 -0.94 16.14 -34.28
CA LYS A 225 0.30 15.74 -33.61
C LYS A 225 0.08 14.40 -32.90
N VAL A 226 1.10 13.56 -32.90
CA VAL A 226 1.17 12.37 -32.05
C VAL A 226 1.97 12.77 -30.81
N VAL A 227 1.36 12.61 -29.63
CA VAL A 227 1.93 12.99 -28.35
C VAL A 227 2.18 11.72 -27.55
N VAL A 228 3.44 11.45 -27.21
CA VAL A 228 3.83 10.29 -26.41
C VAL A 228 4.08 10.76 -24.97
N VAL A 229 3.38 10.16 -24.02
CA VAL A 229 3.44 10.47 -22.59
C VAL A 229 4.27 9.39 -21.89
N LEU A 230 5.39 9.81 -21.28
CA LEU A 230 6.41 8.97 -20.65
C LEU A 230 6.69 9.40 -19.22
N ASP A 231 7.05 8.46 -18.34
CA ASP A 231 7.57 8.81 -17.02
C ASP A 231 9.05 9.22 -17.08
N ASN A 232 9.49 9.96 -16.07
CA ASN A 232 10.87 10.45 -15.98
C ASN A 232 11.81 9.37 -15.39
N ALA A 233 11.74 8.15 -15.93
CA ALA A 233 12.71 7.12 -15.57
C ALA A 233 14.07 7.44 -16.24
N PRO A 234 15.22 7.10 -15.63
CA PRO A 234 16.54 7.35 -16.23
C PRO A 234 16.74 6.72 -17.62
N ALA A 235 15.94 5.70 -17.96
CA ALA A 235 15.94 5.09 -19.29
C ALA A 235 15.21 5.94 -20.36
N HIS A 236 14.37 6.88 -19.93
CA HIS A 236 13.60 7.81 -20.76
C HIS A 236 14.23 9.20 -20.81
N SER A 237 15.07 9.57 -19.82
CA SER A 237 15.63 10.91 -19.65
C SER A 237 16.64 11.38 -20.72
N GLN A 238 16.88 10.59 -21.76
CA GLN A 238 17.66 11.01 -22.94
C GLN A 238 16.95 10.70 -24.27
N THR A 239 15.73 10.14 -24.24
CA THR A 239 14.82 10.23 -25.39
C THR A 239 14.36 11.70 -25.59
N GLU A 240 14.57 12.52 -24.56
CA GLU A 240 14.39 13.97 -24.46
C GLU A 240 15.22 14.79 -25.47
N GLU A 241 16.32 14.27 -26.02
CA GLU A 241 17.11 15.00 -27.03
C GLU A 241 16.38 15.11 -28.39
N ARG A 242 15.24 14.42 -28.56
CA ARG A 242 14.42 14.38 -29.79
C ARG A 242 12.94 14.77 -29.59
N VAL A 243 12.46 14.96 -28.36
CA VAL A 243 11.06 15.31 -28.04
C VAL A 243 11.05 16.23 -26.82
N GLU A 244 10.23 17.29 -26.84
CA GLU A 244 10.20 18.33 -25.81
C GLU A 244 10.05 17.78 -24.38
N GLU A 245 10.76 18.45 -23.46
CA GLU A 245 10.83 18.18 -22.02
C GLU A 245 9.41 18.15 -21.39
N HIS A 246 9.06 17.04 -20.76
CA HIS A 246 7.79 16.92 -20.02
C HIS A 246 8.02 16.52 -18.55
N ASP A 247 7.50 17.37 -17.68
CA ASP A 247 7.66 17.37 -16.22
C ASP A 247 7.07 16.14 -15.51
N ASP A 248 7.71 15.77 -14.38
CA ASP A 248 7.42 14.64 -13.48
C ASP A 248 5.97 14.10 -13.51
N LEU A 249 5.79 12.95 -14.18
CA LEU A 249 4.55 12.17 -14.11
C LEU A 249 4.37 11.53 -12.74
N SER A 250 3.20 11.74 -12.13
CA SER A 250 2.75 10.85 -11.08
C SER A 250 2.13 9.61 -11.71
N PRO A 251 2.46 8.39 -11.25
CA PRO A 251 1.78 7.15 -11.64
C PRO A 251 0.24 7.23 -11.62
N MET A 252 -0.33 8.10 -10.78
CA MET A 252 -1.77 8.34 -10.69
C MET A 252 -2.38 9.04 -11.91
N CYS A 253 -1.57 9.74 -12.71
CA CYS A 253 -2.00 10.45 -13.91
C CYS A 253 -1.79 9.64 -15.20
N ASN A 254 -1.15 8.46 -15.11
CA ASN A 254 -0.88 7.61 -16.27
C ASN A 254 -1.86 6.41 -16.30
N PRO A 255 -2.79 6.33 -17.29
CA PRO A 255 -3.77 5.26 -17.33
C PRO A 255 -3.17 3.88 -17.56
N ILE A 256 -1.96 3.79 -18.12
CA ILE A 256 -1.31 2.51 -18.40
C ILE A 256 -0.94 1.74 -17.12
N GLU A 257 -0.70 2.42 -16.01
CA GLU A 257 -0.45 1.79 -14.70
C GLU A 257 -1.66 0.99 -14.21
N GLY A 258 -2.86 1.51 -14.45
CA GLY A 258 -4.11 0.80 -14.23
C GLY A 258 -4.26 -0.41 -15.17
N CYS A 259 -3.91 -0.26 -16.44
CA CYS A 259 -3.89 -1.35 -17.41
C CYS A 259 -2.91 -2.46 -17.01
N PHE A 260 -1.72 -2.12 -16.53
CA PHE A 260 -0.75 -3.08 -16.03
C PHE A 260 -1.25 -3.85 -14.82
N SER A 261 -1.97 -3.20 -13.92
CA SER A 261 -2.58 -3.88 -12.77
C SER A 261 -3.56 -4.97 -13.21
N VAL A 262 -4.39 -4.69 -14.23
CA VAL A 262 -5.32 -5.67 -14.81
C VAL A 262 -4.59 -6.77 -15.57
N LEU A 263 -3.57 -6.42 -16.38
CA LEU A 263 -2.75 -7.41 -17.09
C LEU A 263 -2.09 -8.38 -16.12
N LYS A 264 -1.42 -7.87 -15.08
CA LYS A 264 -0.74 -8.69 -14.08
C LYS A 264 -1.71 -9.67 -13.41
N ALA A 265 -2.91 -9.21 -13.04
CA ALA A 265 -3.94 -10.07 -12.45
C ALA A 265 -4.41 -11.17 -13.42
N LYS A 266 -4.61 -10.84 -14.70
CA LYS A 266 -4.97 -11.84 -15.73
C LYS A 266 -3.85 -12.84 -16.00
N VAL A 267 -2.60 -12.37 -16.08
CA VAL A 267 -1.44 -13.24 -16.24
C VAL A 267 -1.32 -14.20 -15.07
N ASP A 268 -1.45 -13.70 -13.83
CA ASP A 268 -1.45 -14.54 -12.62
C ASP A 268 -2.52 -15.64 -12.65
N LEU A 269 -3.71 -15.33 -13.17
CA LEU A 269 -4.79 -16.30 -13.35
C LEU A 269 -4.51 -17.32 -14.47
N ALA A 270 -3.83 -16.89 -15.54
CA ALA A 270 -3.51 -17.70 -16.71
C ALA A 270 -2.27 -18.59 -16.53
N LEU A 271 -1.59 -18.52 -15.38
CA LEU A 271 -0.43 -19.34 -15.06
C LEU A 271 -0.88 -20.72 -14.52
N SER A 272 -0.44 -21.80 -15.18
CA SER A 272 -0.58 -23.16 -14.64
C SER A 272 0.38 -23.36 -13.47
N ARG A 273 -0.17 -23.77 -12.32
CA ARG A 273 0.63 -24.11 -11.13
C ARG A 273 1.47 -25.35 -11.37
N GLU A 274 0.93 -26.30 -12.12
CA GLU A 274 1.57 -27.56 -12.48
C GLU A 274 2.84 -27.29 -13.30
N GLU A 275 2.74 -26.44 -14.32
CA GLU A 275 3.90 -26.04 -15.14
C GLU A 275 4.96 -25.27 -14.36
N LEU A 276 4.57 -24.48 -13.34
CA LEU A 276 5.50 -23.69 -12.54
C LEU A 276 6.29 -24.53 -11.52
N VAL A 277 5.74 -25.69 -11.12
CA VAL A 277 6.29 -26.60 -10.09
C VAL A 277 6.90 -27.87 -10.72
N ALA A 278 6.69 -28.10 -12.02
CA ALA A 278 7.28 -29.21 -12.77
C ALA A 278 8.79 -29.36 -12.50
N ILE A 279 9.21 -30.61 -12.25
CA ILE A 279 10.61 -30.98 -12.03
C ILE A 279 11.40 -30.67 -13.29
N ARG A 280 12.55 -30.00 -13.12
CA ARG A 280 13.43 -29.58 -14.21
C ARG A 280 14.89 -29.79 -13.87
N PRO A 281 15.76 -30.03 -14.86
CA PRO A 281 17.20 -30.07 -14.66
C PRO A 281 17.73 -28.82 -13.96
N ARG A 282 18.74 -28.96 -13.08
CA ARG A 282 19.36 -27.82 -12.40
C ARG A 282 19.85 -26.78 -13.43
N GLY A 283 19.66 -25.50 -13.13
CA GLY A 283 20.01 -24.39 -14.03
C GLY A 283 18.92 -24.01 -15.06
N THR A 284 18.00 -24.91 -15.41
CA THR A 284 16.97 -24.62 -16.44
C THR A 284 15.69 -23.95 -15.90
N ILE A 285 15.51 -23.95 -14.58
CA ILE A 285 14.28 -23.48 -13.91
C ILE A 285 13.96 -22.02 -14.25
N ALA A 286 14.96 -21.14 -14.26
CA ALA A 286 14.76 -19.71 -14.53
C ALA A 286 14.31 -19.47 -15.98
N ALA A 287 14.96 -20.11 -16.95
CA ALA A 287 14.61 -19.99 -18.36
C ALA A 287 13.20 -20.54 -18.64
N ALA A 288 12.86 -21.70 -18.07
CA ALA A 288 11.55 -22.29 -18.27
C ALA A 288 10.42 -21.47 -17.62
N ARG A 289 10.65 -20.88 -16.44
CA ARG A 289 9.69 -19.93 -15.84
C ARG A 289 9.51 -18.67 -16.67
N MET A 290 10.59 -18.14 -17.24
CA MET A 290 10.53 -17.00 -18.16
C MET A 290 9.73 -17.34 -19.42
N ALA A 291 9.88 -18.54 -19.98
CA ALA A 291 9.10 -18.98 -21.13
C ALA A 291 7.60 -19.09 -20.81
N ILE A 292 7.25 -19.65 -19.65
CA ILE A 292 5.86 -19.71 -19.17
C ILE A 292 5.29 -18.30 -19.02
N LEU A 293 6.05 -17.39 -18.40
CA LEU A 293 5.68 -15.99 -18.23
C LEU A 293 5.41 -15.29 -19.55
N LYS A 294 6.37 -15.36 -20.50
CA LYS A 294 6.23 -14.75 -21.82
C LYS A 294 4.99 -15.30 -22.54
N ARG A 295 4.74 -16.61 -22.43
CA ARG A 295 3.57 -17.24 -23.05
C ARG A 295 2.26 -16.77 -22.40
N ALA A 296 2.20 -16.67 -21.08
CA ALA A 296 1.02 -16.17 -20.37
C ALA A 296 0.76 -14.69 -20.66
N ALA A 297 1.80 -13.85 -20.66
CA ALA A 297 1.72 -12.44 -21.02
C ALA A 297 1.19 -12.24 -22.45
N LYS A 298 1.75 -12.95 -23.44
CA LYS A 298 1.27 -12.89 -24.84
C LYS A 298 -0.21 -13.28 -24.98
N ARG A 299 -0.69 -14.27 -24.24
CA ARG A 299 -2.11 -14.66 -24.27
C ARG A 299 -3.04 -13.65 -23.62
N CYS A 300 -2.53 -12.86 -22.67
CA CYS A 300 -3.35 -11.94 -21.89
C CYS A 300 -3.24 -10.49 -22.36
N ILE A 301 -2.29 -10.15 -23.22
CA ILE A 301 -1.99 -8.76 -23.61
C ILE A 301 -3.20 -8.06 -24.24
N ASP A 302 -4.00 -8.81 -24.99
CA ASP A 302 -5.24 -8.35 -25.62
C ASP A 302 -6.31 -7.92 -24.60
N CYS A 303 -6.08 -8.11 -23.29
CA CYS A 303 -6.92 -7.51 -22.27
C CYS A 303 -6.83 -5.99 -22.21
N MET A 304 -5.77 -5.40 -22.76
CA MET A 304 -5.62 -3.95 -22.90
C MET A 304 -6.41 -3.43 -24.10
N ASP A 305 -7.71 -3.73 -24.09
CA ASP A 305 -8.63 -3.26 -25.11
C ASP A 305 -8.97 -1.77 -24.92
N LEU A 306 -9.58 -1.20 -25.96
CA LEU A 306 -10.05 0.19 -25.98
C LEU A 306 -10.93 0.52 -24.75
N ARG A 307 -11.75 -0.43 -24.32
CA ARG A 307 -12.66 -0.25 -23.18
C ARG A 307 -11.91 -0.13 -21.86
N LEU A 308 -10.92 -0.97 -21.63
CA LEU A 308 -10.09 -0.92 -20.43
C LEU A 308 -9.29 0.37 -20.39
N VAL A 309 -8.65 0.75 -21.49
CA VAL A 309 -7.83 1.97 -21.55
C VAL A 309 -8.69 3.20 -21.29
N ASN A 310 -9.87 3.31 -21.91
CA ASN A 310 -10.79 4.41 -21.64
C ASN A 310 -11.29 4.45 -20.20
N LYS A 311 -11.55 3.30 -19.58
CA LYS A 311 -11.93 3.22 -18.17
C LYS A 311 -10.80 3.74 -17.27
N MET A 312 -9.55 3.37 -17.55
CA MET A 312 -8.40 3.84 -16.77
C MET A 312 -8.12 5.32 -17.01
N ALA A 313 -8.26 5.79 -18.25
CA ALA A 313 -8.13 7.20 -18.61
C ALA A 313 -9.16 8.06 -17.84
N LEU A 314 -10.43 7.64 -17.80
CA LEU A 314 -11.47 8.32 -17.02
C LEU A 314 -11.13 8.37 -15.52
N HIS A 315 -10.61 7.28 -14.97
CA HIS A 315 -10.16 7.27 -13.57
C HIS A 315 -9.01 8.26 -13.34
N CYS A 316 -8.04 8.31 -14.24
CA CYS A 316 -6.93 9.26 -14.19
C CYS A 316 -7.36 10.71 -14.37
N GLN A 317 -8.46 11.01 -15.07
CA GLN A 317 -8.95 12.39 -15.24
C GLN A 317 -9.24 13.08 -13.91
N HIS A 318 -9.73 12.36 -12.90
CA HIS A 318 -9.92 12.92 -11.56
C HIS A 318 -8.60 13.33 -10.92
N ALA A 319 -7.54 12.52 -11.10
CA ALA A 319 -6.20 12.82 -10.62
C ALA A 319 -5.57 14.00 -11.39
N VAL A 320 -5.72 14.03 -12.71
CA VAL A 320 -5.28 15.15 -13.56
C VAL A 320 -5.99 16.45 -13.15
N ALA A 321 -7.30 16.41 -12.89
CA ALA A 321 -8.05 17.57 -12.43
C ALA A 321 -7.61 18.05 -11.02
N ALA A 322 -7.31 17.13 -10.11
CA ALA A 322 -6.75 17.45 -8.80
C ALA A 322 -5.34 18.07 -8.92
N ALA A 323 -4.50 17.55 -9.83
CA ALA A 323 -3.17 18.07 -10.12
C ALA A 323 -3.22 19.53 -10.60
N GLU A 324 -4.15 19.86 -11.49
CA GLU A 324 -4.32 21.25 -11.94
C GLU A 324 -4.69 22.22 -10.80
N ARG A 325 -5.52 21.76 -9.87
CA ARG A 325 -5.94 22.52 -8.69
C ARG A 325 -4.89 22.55 -7.59
N LEU A 326 -3.71 21.96 -7.81
CA LEU A 326 -2.63 21.82 -6.81
C LEU A 326 -3.07 21.05 -5.55
N GLU A 327 -4.10 20.22 -5.67
CA GLU A 327 -4.62 19.42 -4.58
C GLU A 327 -3.65 18.31 -4.20
N ASN A 328 -3.71 17.91 -2.93
CA ASN A 328 -2.98 16.73 -2.47
C ASN A 328 -3.60 15.48 -3.10
N MET A 329 -2.79 14.72 -3.85
CA MET A 329 -3.23 13.41 -4.33
C MET A 329 -2.88 12.34 -3.30
N GLN A 330 -3.82 11.43 -3.05
CA GLN A 330 -3.64 10.29 -2.16
C GLN A 330 -3.41 9.04 -3.00
N TYR A 331 -2.31 8.33 -2.73
CA TYR A 331 -2.17 6.94 -3.21
C TYR A 331 -3.18 6.06 -2.48
N GLY A 332 -3.77 5.12 -3.23
CA GLY A 332 -4.89 4.26 -2.82
C GLY A 332 -5.08 4.01 -1.33
N THR A 333 -6.33 4.17 -0.87
CA THR A 333 -6.85 3.62 0.39
C THR A 333 -6.82 2.10 0.40
#